data_AF-A0A958P6W9-F1
#
_entry.id   AF-A0A958P6W9-F1
#
_cell.length_a   1.000
_cell.length_b   1.000
_cell.length_c   1.000
_cell.angle_alpha   90.00
_cell.angle_beta   90.00
_cell.angle_gamma   90.00
#
_symmetry.space_group_name_H-M   'P 1'
#
loop_
_entity.id
_entity.type
_entity.pdbx_description
1 polymer ?
#
loop_
_entity_poly.entity_id
_entity_poly.type
_entity_poly.pdbx_seq_one_letter_code
_entity_poly.pdbx_strand_id
1 'polypeptide(L)'
;MEQLKIKKSILYVAIVTLVALLILLYSLSLQRVFDAEDVNLVQRNIETPIKLWFNGYLGAFFRIKNVGNLNLFVLIALAIAFLRFNKLNDTYRIAIIAFSIVSIVVALKGYFNSRYQMTLLPLFTVITFIFLWLNVLKESSHIRRLWIYGVILAFVGFNSFFFLALYYADSKVAEDNRDSYFSIFSERLKLHLYGDTDSTISSIKKDQNIYKLFTFLEDSIGYDNVILNNNIPSLYYYTAGRYHYYWCGDDLLFLKEGKVPLLENREFEEVYKYLVDSLGCHFIVSDYNYDMYNQDWLNFVNRYGRIRFFSRYNFIVYELIEAKETTEYDREMYFNLI
;
A
#
# COMPACT_ATOMS: atom_id res chain seq x y z
N MET A 1 16.35 -38.44 33.48
CA MET A 1 16.36 -37.73 32.18
C MET A 1 14.97 -37.29 31.69
N GLU A 2 13.95 -38.12 31.85
CA GLU A 2 12.58 -37.83 31.35
C GLU A 2 11.93 -36.60 32.00
N GLN A 3 12.04 -36.47 33.33
CA GLN A 3 11.55 -35.27 34.05
C GLN A 3 12.23 -33.97 33.58
N LEU A 4 13.49 -34.02 33.15
CA LEU A 4 14.21 -32.85 32.66
C LEU A 4 13.71 -32.42 31.27
N LYS A 5 13.30 -33.38 30.44
CA LYS A 5 12.67 -33.10 29.13
C LYS A 5 11.32 -32.42 29.30
N ILE A 6 10.48 -32.94 30.20
CA ILE A 6 9.15 -32.37 30.50
C ILE A 6 9.27 -30.91 30.97
N LYS A 7 10.19 -30.61 31.89
CA LYS A 7 10.42 -29.24 32.39
C LYS A 7 10.83 -28.26 31.29
N LYS A 8 11.70 -28.68 30.36
CA LYS A 8 12.11 -27.82 29.22
C LYS A 8 10.96 -27.55 28.26
N SER A 9 10.12 -28.54 27.96
CA SER A 9 8.95 -28.37 27.09
C SER A 9 7.92 -27.42 27.68
N ILE A 10 7.65 -27.51 28.98
CA ILE A 10 6.75 -26.58 29.69
C ILE A 10 7.30 -25.15 29.62
N LEU A 11 8.62 -24.99 29.81
CA LEU A 11 9.26 -23.67 29.71
C LEU A 11 9.13 -23.06 28.31
N TYR A 12 9.33 -23.84 27.25
CA TYR A 12 9.15 -23.35 25.88
C TYR A 12 7.71 -22.93 25.58
N VAL A 13 6.73 -23.74 25.99
CA VAL A 13 5.32 -23.39 25.84
C VAL A 13 5.02 -22.11 26.62
N ALA A 14 5.49 -22.00 27.86
CA ALA A 14 5.30 -20.80 28.67
C ALA A 14 5.91 -19.55 28.02
N ILE A 15 7.11 -19.65 27.43
CA ILE A 15 7.74 -18.53 26.71
C ILE A 15 6.93 -18.15 25.47
N VAL A 16 6.50 -19.11 24.65
CA VAL A 16 5.71 -18.84 23.44
C VAL A 16 4.34 -18.26 23.81
N THR A 17 3.68 -18.78 24.84
CA THR A 17 2.42 -18.25 25.36
C THR A 17 2.60 -16.85 25.92
N LEU A 18 3.66 -16.59 26.70
CA LEU A 18 3.95 -15.26 27.23
C LEU A 18 4.21 -14.26 26.11
N VAL A 19 5.02 -14.63 25.11
CA VAL A 19 5.27 -13.79 23.93
C VAL A 19 3.95 -13.52 23.17
N ALA A 20 3.14 -14.56 22.92
CA ALA A 20 1.83 -14.40 22.28
C ALA A 20 0.88 -13.48 23.08
N LEU A 21 0.90 -13.58 24.41
CA LEU A 21 0.08 -12.77 25.30
C LEU A 21 0.56 -11.32 25.34
N LEU A 22 1.88 -11.09 25.40
CA LEU A 22 2.49 -9.76 25.31
C LEU A 22 2.20 -9.10 23.95
N ILE A 23 2.21 -9.87 22.86
CA ILE A 23 1.82 -9.40 21.53
C ILE A 23 0.34 -9.05 21.51
N LEU A 24 -0.54 -9.93 22.01
CA LEU A 24 -1.97 -9.65 22.08
C LEU A 24 -2.24 -8.37 22.87
N LEU A 25 -1.60 -8.21 24.03
CA LEU A 25 -1.70 -7.00 24.84
C LEU A 25 -1.11 -5.78 24.12
N TYR A 26 0.02 -5.91 23.42
CA TYR A 26 0.60 -4.84 22.60
C TYR A 26 -0.35 -4.41 21.48
N SER A 27 -0.90 -5.37 20.72
CA SER A 27 -1.89 -5.12 19.67
C SER A 27 -3.15 -4.46 20.21
N LEU A 28 -3.65 -4.92 21.37
CA LEU A 28 -4.84 -4.35 22.00
C LEU A 28 -4.61 -2.97 22.63
N SER A 29 -3.38 -2.67 23.07
CA SER A 29 -3.05 -1.43 23.79
C SER A 29 -2.52 -0.31 22.89
N LEU A 30 -1.72 -0.62 21.87
CA LEU A 30 -1.05 0.36 21.01
C LEU A 30 -1.62 0.44 19.60
N GLN A 31 -2.46 -0.52 19.20
CA GLN A 31 -3.24 -0.44 17.96
C GLN A 31 -4.73 -0.40 18.27
N ARG A 32 -5.13 0.52 19.17
CA ARG A 32 -6.48 1.10 19.05
C ARG A 32 -6.55 1.65 17.64
N VAL A 33 -7.31 0.96 16.81
CA VAL A 33 -7.68 1.38 15.48
C VAL A 33 -8.40 2.71 15.70
N PHE A 34 -7.65 3.79 15.49
CA PHE A 34 -8.25 5.09 15.24
C PHE A 34 -9.21 4.92 14.06
N ASP A 35 -10.31 5.65 14.17
CA ASP A 35 -11.62 5.45 13.57
C ASP A 35 -11.68 4.89 12.13
N ALA A 36 -12.87 4.46 11.73
CA ALA A 36 -13.21 4.01 10.37
C ALA A 36 -12.90 5.03 9.23
N GLU A 37 -12.19 6.10 9.56
CA GLU A 37 -11.75 7.23 8.73
C GLU A 37 -10.30 7.10 8.22
N ASP A 38 -9.50 6.10 8.65
CA ASP A 38 -8.20 5.86 8.01
C ASP A 38 -8.40 5.41 6.55
N VAL A 39 -8.36 6.39 5.64
CA VAL A 39 -8.50 6.23 4.19
C VAL A 39 -7.51 5.19 3.65
N ASN A 40 -6.37 4.96 4.31
CA ASN A 40 -5.46 3.89 3.91
C ASN A 40 -6.05 2.51 4.16
N LEU A 41 -6.79 2.28 5.26
CA LEU A 41 -7.47 1.01 5.52
C LEU A 41 -8.61 0.79 4.52
N VAL A 42 -9.37 1.84 4.21
CA VAL A 42 -10.47 1.81 3.23
C VAL A 42 -9.95 1.50 1.83
N GLN A 43 -8.95 2.24 1.34
CA GLN A 43 -8.32 1.98 0.03
C GLN A 43 -7.69 0.58 -0.07
N ARG A 44 -7.34 -0.03 1.06
CA ARG A 44 -6.77 -1.38 1.14
C ARG A 44 -7.83 -2.47 1.32
N ASN A 45 -9.12 -2.12 1.42
CA ASN A 45 -10.25 -3.01 1.75
C ASN A 45 -10.07 -3.73 3.10
N ILE A 46 -9.59 -3.01 4.12
CA ILE A 46 -9.38 -3.47 5.51
C ILE A 46 -10.17 -2.57 6.49
N GLU A 47 -11.35 -2.13 6.07
CA GLU A 47 -12.14 -1.09 6.73
C GLU A 47 -12.95 -1.60 7.94
N THR A 48 -13.02 -2.93 8.16
CA THR A 48 -13.74 -3.49 9.31
C THR A 48 -12.80 -4.17 10.30
N PRO A 49 -13.13 -4.21 11.61
CA PRO A 49 -12.33 -4.93 12.60
C PRO A 49 -12.13 -6.41 12.24
N ILE A 50 -13.14 -7.05 11.64
CA ILE A 50 -13.04 -8.42 11.15
C ILE A 50 -12.01 -8.49 10.01
N LYS A 51 -12.11 -7.60 9.02
CA LYS A 51 -11.14 -7.54 7.92
C LYS A 51 -9.74 -7.21 8.43
N LEU A 52 -9.58 -6.40 9.47
CA LEU A 52 -8.32 -6.10 10.12
C LEU A 52 -7.74 -7.31 10.85
N TRP A 53 -8.56 -8.05 11.57
CA TRP A 53 -8.15 -9.31 12.18
C TRP A 53 -7.72 -10.33 11.13
N PHE A 54 -8.47 -10.46 10.04
CA PHE A 54 -8.22 -11.47 9.03
C PHE A 54 -7.10 -11.08 8.04
N ASN A 55 -7.08 -9.85 7.53
CA ASN A 55 -6.06 -9.36 6.59
C ASN A 55 -4.83 -8.75 7.26
N GLY A 56 -4.86 -8.64 8.58
CA GLY A 56 -3.82 -8.04 9.38
C GLY A 56 -3.29 -9.00 10.47
N TYR A 57 -4.04 -9.22 11.56
CA TYR A 57 -3.53 -9.89 12.77
C TYR A 57 -3.30 -11.39 12.55
N LEU A 58 -4.27 -12.07 11.93
CA LEU A 58 -4.23 -13.45 11.46
C LEU A 58 -3.70 -13.54 10.02
N GLY A 59 -3.59 -12.40 9.33
CA GLY A 59 -2.94 -12.22 8.04
C GLY A 59 -1.41 -12.12 8.13
N ALA A 60 -0.82 -12.72 9.17
CA ALA A 60 0.59 -12.61 9.57
C ALA A 60 1.63 -12.86 8.47
N PHE A 61 1.23 -13.44 7.33
CA PHE A 61 2.10 -13.76 6.21
C PHE A 61 1.66 -13.10 4.90
N PHE A 62 0.39 -13.21 4.54
CA PHE A 62 -0.16 -12.68 3.28
C PHE A 62 -1.55 -12.05 3.46
N ARG A 63 -1.90 -11.02 2.70
CA ARG A 63 -3.28 -10.49 2.63
C ARG A 63 -4.25 -11.60 2.22
N ILE A 64 -5.38 -11.72 2.92
CA ILE A 64 -6.36 -12.77 2.60
C ILE A 64 -6.94 -12.61 1.20
N LYS A 65 -7.17 -11.36 0.77
CA LYS A 65 -7.64 -11.06 -0.60
C LYS A 65 -6.79 -11.77 -1.68
N ASN A 66 -5.49 -11.90 -1.46
CA ASN A 66 -4.55 -12.34 -2.48
C ASN A 66 -4.13 -13.80 -2.28
N VAL A 67 -3.80 -14.19 -1.04
CA VAL A 67 -3.18 -15.49 -0.76
C VAL A 67 -3.58 -16.08 0.59
N GLY A 68 -4.73 -15.67 1.13
CA GLY A 68 -5.18 -16.00 2.48
C GLY A 68 -5.24 -17.49 2.80
N ASN A 69 -5.57 -18.31 1.82
CA ASN A 69 -5.66 -19.75 2.02
C ASN A 69 -4.27 -20.37 2.28
N LEU A 70 -3.19 -19.79 1.76
CA LEU A 70 -1.83 -20.24 2.08
C LEU A 70 -1.43 -19.92 3.52
N ASN A 71 -1.94 -18.83 4.12
CA ASN A 71 -1.72 -18.54 5.55
C ASN A 71 -2.23 -19.70 6.42
N LEU A 72 -3.43 -20.21 6.11
CA LEU A 72 -4.02 -21.33 6.83
C LEU A 72 -3.12 -22.57 6.76
N PHE A 73 -2.51 -22.86 5.61
CA PHE A 73 -1.57 -23.97 5.48
C PHE A 73 -0.30 -23.77 6.33
N VAL A 74 0.26 -22.56 6.33
CA VAL A 74 1.42 -22.22 7.17
C VAL A 74 1.04 -22.39 8.65
N LEU A 75 -0.11 -21.88 9.07
CA LEU A 75 -0.59 -21.97 10.45
C LEU A 75 -0.86 -23.42 10.86
N ILE A 76 -1.47 -24.23 10.00
CA ILE A 76 -1.69 -25.66 10.25
C ILE A 76 -0.35 -26.40 10.36
N ALA A 77 0.60 -26.12 9.47
CA ALA A 77 1.93 -26.73 9.52
C ALA A 77 2.67 -26.36 10.80
N LEU A 78 2.60 -25.09 11.22
CA LEU A 78 3.13 -24.63 12.50
C LEU A 78 2.43 -25.29 13.68
N ALA A 79 1.10 -25.39 13.68
CA ALA A 79 0.35 -26.06 14.73
C ALA A 79 0.76 -27.53 14.87
N ILE A 80 0.86 -28.27 13.76
CA ILE A 80 1.33 -29.66 13.75
C ILE A 80 2.77 -29.73 14.28
N ALA A 81 3.65 -28.81 13.88
CA ALA A 81 5.03 -28.77 14.33
C ALA A 81 5.13 -28.49 15.85
N PHE A 82 4.28 -27.62 16.39
CA PHE A 82 4.16 -27.36 17.82
C PHE A 82 3.61 -28.58 18.59
N LEU A 83 2.57 -29.24 18.08
CA LEU A 83 2.03 -30.47 18.69
C LEU A 83 3.08 -31.59 18.72
N ARG A 84 3.99 -31.63 17.75
CA ARG A 84 5.10 -32.59 17.67
C ARG A 84 6.42 -32.06 18.21
N PHE A 85 6.45 -30.88 18.84
CA PHE A 85 7.68 -30.20 19.23
C PHE A 85 8.63 -31.06 20.08
N ASN A 86 8.07 -31.87 20.97
CA ASN A 86 8.84 -32.78 21.83
C ASN A 86 9.47 -33.96 21.09
N LYS A 87 8.97 -34.31 19.90
CA LYS A 87 9.50 -35.38 19.05
C LYS A 87 10.58 -34.88 18.08
N LEU A 88 10.72 -33.57 17.92
CA LEU A 88 11.73 -32.95 17.07
C LEU A 88 13.11 -32.94 17.74
N ASN A 89 14.16 -32.95 16.90
CA ASN A 89 15.51 -32.69 17.37
C ASN A 89 15.68 -31.19 17.72
N ASP A 90 16.76 -30.85 18.42
CA ASP A 90 16.97 -29.50 18.92
C ASP A 90 17.13 -28.47 17.80
N THR A 91 17.76 -28.85 16.67
CA THR A 91 17.88 -27.98 15.49
C THR A 91 16.51 -27.56 14.96
N TYR A 92 15.57 -28.49 14.80
CA TYR A 92 14.23 -28.18 14.29
C TYR A 92 13.39 -27.42 15.30
N ARG A 93 13.57 -27.68 16.61
CA ARG A 93 12.93 -26.89 17.66
C ARG A 93 13.35 -25.43 17.61
N ILE A 94 14.65 -25.18 17.49
CA ILE A 94 15.20 -23.83 17.34
C ILE A 94 14.67 -23.18 16.06
N ALA A 95 14.66 -23.91 14.94
CA ALA A 95 14.15 -23.40 13.68
C ALA A 95 12.67 -22.99 13.76
N ILE A 96 11.82 -23.78 14.43
CA ILE A 96 10.40 -23.43 14.65
C ILE A 96 10.29 -22.17 15.49
N ILE A 97 11.01 -22.09 16.61
CA ILE A 97 10.96 -20.91 17.49
C ILE A 97 11.41 -19.66 16.72
N ALA A 98 12.57 -19.72 16.06
CA ALA A 98 13.11 -18.59 15.29
C ALA A 98 12.14 -18.16 14.18
N PHE A 99 11.60 -19.12 13.43
CA PHE A 99 10.63 -18.85 12.39
C PHE A 99 9.34 -18.23 12.95
N SER A 100 8.82 -18.73 14.07
CA SER A 100 7.65 -18.14 14.76
C SER A 100 7.92 -16.71 15.24
N ILE A 101 9.13 -16.41 15.73
CA ILE A 101 9.50 -15.04 16.12
C ILE A 101 9.55 -14.12 14.89
N VAL A 102 10.23 -14.53 13.82
CA VAL A 102 10.29 -13.76 12.57
C VAL A 102 8.89 -13.54 12.00
N SER A 103 8.07 -14.58 12.01
CA SER A 103 6.66 -14.55 11.62
C SER A 103 5.87 -13.48 12.37
N ILE A 104 6.05 -13.43 13.69
CA ILE A 104 5.43 -12.43 14.55
C ILE A 104 5.93 -11.03 14.22
N VAL A 105 7.24 -10.83 14.07
CA VAL A 105 7.81 -9.51 13.76
C VAL A 105 7.30 -9.01 12.40
N VAL A 106 7.25 -9.90 11.41
CA VAL A 106 6.68 -9.63 10.09
C VAL A 106 5.20 -9.33 10.20
N ALA A 107 4.43 -10.05 11.01
CA ALA A 107 3.04 -9.72 11.25
C ALA A 107 2.95 -8.29 11.80
N LEU A 108 3.66 -7.99 12.90
CA LEU A 108 3.62 -6.69 13.57
C LEU A 108 4.04 -5.50 12.68
N LYS A 109 5.04 -5.66 11.80
CA LYS A 109 5.59 -4.56 10.96
C LYS A 109 5.12 -4.59 9.50
N GLY A 110 4.91 -5.77 8.94
CA GLY A 110 4.60 -6.02 7.52
C GLY A 110 3.11 -5.88 7.18
N TYR A 111 2.29 -5.56 8.18
CA TYR A 111 0.84 -5.43 8.18
C TYR A 111 0.23 -4.62 7.01
N PHE A 112 1.05 -3.84 6.27
CA PHE A 112 0.55 -2.90 5.27
C PHE A 112 1.19 -2.94 3.88
N ASN A 113 2.31 -3.64 3.67
CA ASN A 113 3.02 -3.58 2.39
C ASN A 113 2.98 -4.92 1.64
N SER A 114 2.19 -4.95 0.56
CA SER A 114 2.05 -6.12 -0.32
C SER A 114 3.38 -6.58 -0.92
N ARG A 115 4.38 -5.69 -1.05
CA ARG A 115 5.71 -6.03 -1.55
C ARG A 115 6.43 -6.98 -0.58
N TYR A 116 6.41 -6.70 0.72
CA TYR A 116 7.02 -7.57 1.73
C TYR A 116 6.36 -8.95 1.78
N GLN A 117 5.03 -8.99 1.61
CA GLN A 117 4.29 -10.25 1.56
C GLN A 117 4.74 -11.11 0.37
N MET A 118 4.87 -10.52 -0.82
CA MET A 118 5.37 -11.25 -2.00
C MET A 118 6.81 -11.71 -1.86
N THR A 119 7.67 -10.92 -1.20
CA THR A 119 9.07 -11.31 -0.95
C THR A 119 9.18 -12.49 0.02
N LEU A 120 8.30 -12.57 1.02
CA LEU A 120 8.35 -13.60 2.04
C LEU A 120 7.63 -14.89 1.63
N LEU A 121 6.69 -14.82 0.68
CA LEU A 121 5.90 -15.97 0.24
C LEU A 121 6.72 -17.20 -0.19
N PRO A 122 7.77 -17.08 -1.02
CA PRO A 122 8.58 -18.23 -1.40
C PRO A 122 9.27 -18.88 -0.20
N LEU A 123 9.82 -18.07 0.70
CA LEU A 123 10.52 -18.54 1.89
C LEU A 123 9.58 -19.30 2.82
N PHE A 124 8.40 -18.74 3.10
CA PHE A 124 7.36 -19.37 3.92
C PHE A 124 6.87 -20.68 3.31
N THR A 125 6.71 -20.72 1.99
CA THR A 125 6.30 -21.93 1.27
C THR A 125 7.35 -23.03 1.42
N VAL A 126 8.62 -22.73 1.13
CA VAL A 126 9.73 -23.70 1.25
C VAL A 126 9.86 -24.24 2.67
N ILE A 127 9.83 -23.36 3.68
CA ILE A 127 9.93 -23.76 5.08
C ILE A 127 8.75 -24.66 5.48
N THR A 128 7.53 -24.31 5.05
CA THR A 128 6.33 -25.12 5.30
C THR A 128 6.47 -26.51 4.68
N PHE A 129 6.96 -26.61 3.45
CA PHE A 129 7.22 -27.90 2.79
C PHE A 129 8.27 -28.73 3.51
N ILE A 130 9.38 -28.12 3.93
CA ILE A 130 10.43 -28.80 4.71
C ILE A 130 9.83 -29.33 6.02
N PHE A 131 9.01 -28.54 6.70
CA PHE A 131 8.37 -28.98 7.95
C PHE A 131 7.39 -30.13 7.74
N LEU A 132 6.53 -30.05 6.73
CA LEU A 132 5.61 -31.14 6.38
C LEU A 132 6.37 -32.41 6.02
N TRP A 133 7.48 -32.30 5.28
CA TRP A 133 8.34 -33.43 4.95
C TRP A 133 8.89 -34.13 6.18
N LEU A 134 9.50 -33.35 7.08
CA LEU A 134 10.15 -33.89 8.27
C LEU A 134 9.16 -34.50 9.26
N ASN A 135 7.96 -33.92 9.38
CA ASN A 135 7.01 -34.28 10.42
C ASN A 135 5.94 -35.29 9.99
N VAL A 136 5.51 -35.26 8.73
CA VAL A 136 4.38 -36.07 8.26
C VAL A 136 4.85 -37.15 7.28
N LEU A 137 5.85 -36.83 6.45
CA LEU A 137 6.19 -37.66 5.30
C LEU A 137 7.27 -38.69 5.62
N LYS A 138 8.19 -38.39 6.54
CA LYS A 138 9.27 -39.32 6.92
C LYS A 138 8.75 -40.69 7.39
N GLU A 139 7.65 -40.72 8.14
CA GLU A 139 7.06 -41.94 8.72
C GLU A 139 6.01 -42.63 7.82
N SER A 140 5.68 -42.06 6.66
CA SER A 140 4.65 -42.61 5.76
C SER A 140 5.24 -43.42 4.61
N SER A 141 4.44 -44.37 4.09
CA SER A 141 4.82 -45.15 2.91
C SER A 141 5.08 -44.23 1.70
N HIS A 142 5.93 -44.67 0.77
CA HIS A 142 6.30 -43.89 -0.41
C HIS A 142 5.07 -43.40 -1.20
N ILE A 143 4.05 -44.25 -1.35
CA ILE A 143 2.80 -43.93 -2.04
C ILE A 143 2.03 -42.83 -1.30
N ARG A 144 1.90 -42.92 0.03
CA ARG A 144 1.22 -41.90 0.84
C ARG A 144 1.94 -40.56 0.77
N ARG A 145 3.28 -40.56 0.68
CA ARG A 145 4.06 -39.33 0.48
C ARG A 145 3.73 -38.66 -0.84
N LEU A 146 3.72 -39.41 -1.93
CA LEU A 146 3.41 -38.88 -3.26
C LEU A 146 2.01 -38.26 -3.31
N TRP A 147 1.02 -38.89 -2.67
CA TRP A 147 -0.34 -38.35 -2.59
C TRP A 147 -0.38 -37.02 -1.83
N ILE A 148 0.28 -36.94 -0.66
CA ILE A 148 0.31 -35.69 0.12
C ILE A 148 1.00 -34.58 -0.68
N TYR A 149 2.11 -34.88 -1.38
CA TYR A 149 2.76 -33.91 -2.27
C TYR A 149 1.87 -33.48 -3.42
N GLY A 150 1.21 -34.43 -4.09
CA GLY A 150 0.30 -34.14 -5.18
C GLY A 150 -0.83 -33.21 -4.75
N VAL A 151 -1.41 -33.44 -3.57
CA VAL A 151 -2.46 -32.59 -3.01
C VAL A 151 -1.94 -31.19 -2.67
N ILE A 152 -0.78 -31.06 -2.02
CA ILE A 152 -0.22 -29.74 -1.67
C ILE A 152 0.18 -28.98 -2.94
N LEU A 153 0.83 -29.63 -3.91
CA LEU A 153 1.21 -29.01 -5.17
C LEU A 153 -0.01 -28.60 -6.00
N ALA A 154 -1.04 -29.45 -6.06
CA ALA A 154 -2.31 -29.10 -6.71
C ALA A 154 -2.97 -27.91 -6.01
N PHE A 155 -2.94 -27.85 -4.68
CA PHE A 155 -3.48 -26.75 -3.92
C PHE A 155 -2.71 -25.43 -4.15
N VAL A 156 -1.37 -25.46 -4.09
CA VAL A 156 -0.52 -24.30 -4.36
C VAL A 156 -0.67 -23.84 -5.80
N GLY A 157 -0.70 -24.78 -6.76
CA GLY A 157 -0.92 -24.51 -8.18
C GLY A 157 -2.29 -23.88 -8.43
N PHE A 158 -3.36 -24.42 -7.82
CA PHE A 158 -4.71 -23.88 -7.89
C PHE A 158 -4.78 -22.45 -7.33
N ASN A 159 -4.20 -22.19 -6.15
CA ASN A 159 -4.19 -20.84 -5.57
C ASN A 159 -3.36 -19.87 -6.40
N SER A 160 -2.24 -20.30 -6.96
CA SER A 160 -1.41 -19.46 -7.84
C SER A 160 -2.15 -19.11 -9.13
N PHE A 161 -2.83 -20.08 -9.74
CA PHE A 161 -3.68 -19.87 -10.91
C PHE A 161 -4.85 -18.94 -10.60
N PHE A 162 -5.56 -19.18 -9.49
CA PHE A 162 -6.68 -18.35 -9.06
C PHE A 162 -6.24 -16.91 -8.76
N PHE A 163 -5.08 -16.73 -8.12
CA PHE A 163 -4.50 -15.41 -7.91
C PHE A 163 -4.16 -14.72 -9.23
N LEU A 164 -3.55 -15.43 -10.19
CA LEU A 164 -3.29 -14.90 -11.51
C LEU A 164 -4.60 -14.48 -12.20
N ALA A 165 -5.62 -15.33 -12.14
CA ALA A 165 -6.93 -15.09 -12.74
C ALA A 165 -7.64 -13.88 -12.10
N LEU A 166 -7.62 -13.76 -10.77
CA LEU A 166 -8.14 -12.59 -10.05
C LEU A 166 -7.36 -11.32 -10.39
N TYR A 167 -6.03 -11.39 -10.47
CA TYR A 167 -5.21 -10.26 -10.88
C TYR A 167 -5.56 -9.80 -12.30
N TYR A 168 -5.74 -10.75 -13.23
CA TYR A 168 -6.21 -10.47 -14.58
C TYR A 168 -7.63 -9.90 -14.59
N ALA A 169 -8.55 -10.44 -13.78
CA ALA A 169 -9.93 -9.97 -13.68
C ALA A 169 -10.02 -8.56 -13.06
N ASP A 170 -9.35 -8.29 -11.93
CA ASP A 170 -9.27 -6.95 -11.33
C ASP A 170 -8.62 -5.97 -12.31
N SER A 171 -7.59 -6.39 -13.08
CA SER A 171 -6.98 -5.53 -14.10
C SER A 171 -7.95 -5.17 -15.23
N LYS A 172 -8.83 -6.10 -15.61
CA LYS A 172 -9.83 -5.94 -16.66
C LYS A 172 -11.06 -5.18 -16.18
N VAL A 173 -11.54 -5.42 -14.95
CA VAL A 173 -12.63 -4.65 -14.34
C VAL A 173 -12.19 -3.21 -14.05
N ALA A 174 -10.92 -3.00 -13.65
CA ALA A 174 -10.36 -1.65 -13.55
C ALA A 174 -10.15 -0.98 -14.92
N GLU A 175 -10.17 -1.74 -16.01
CA GLU A 175 -10.18 -1.23 -17.39
C GLU A 175 -11.62 -0.88 -17.81
N ASP A 176 -12.58 -1.79 -17.59
CA ASP A 176 -14.00 -1.62 -17.95
C ASP A 176 -14.72 -0.54 -17.11
N ASN A 177 -14.52 -0.52 -15.79
CA ASN A 177 -15.11 0.53 -14.92
C ASN A 177 -14.48 1.89 -15.18
N ARG A 178 -13.19 1.91 -15.55
CA ARG A 178 -12.53 3.15 -15.94
C ARG A 178 -13.18 3.75 -17.17
N ASP A 179 -13.57 2.95 -18.16
CA ASP A 179 -14.30 3.44 -19.34
C ASP A 179 -15.69 3.99 -19.00
N SER A 180 -16.37 3.46 -17.99
CA SER A 180 -17.69 3.95 -17.54
C SER A 180 -17.63 5.26 -16.73
N TYR A 181 -16.65 5.40 -15.82
CA TYR A 181 -16.42 6.70 -15.16
C TYR A 181 -15.87 7.73 -16.14
N PHE A 182 -15.08 7.29 -17.13
CA PHE A 182 -14.51 8.15 -18.16
C PHE A 182 -15.54 8.61 -19.20
N SER A 183 -16.56 7.81 -19.53
CA SER A 183 -17.62 8.25 -20.45
C SER A 183 -18.47 9.36 -19.83
N ILE A 184 -18.85 9.22 -18.55
CA ILE A 184 -19.62 10.23 -17.80
C ILE A 184 -18.80 11.51 -17.57
N PHE A 185 -17.51 11.38 -17.24
CA PHE A 185 -16.62 12.53 -17.03
C PHE A 185 -16.22 13.20 -18.35
N SER A 186 -15.96 12.43 -19.43
CA SER A 186 -15.59 12.98 -20.73
C SER A 186 -16.76 13.59 -21.50
N GLU A 187 -18.01 13.16 -21.30
CA GLU A 187 -19.18 13.88 -21.81
C GLU A 187 -19.30 15.26 -21.18
N ARG A 188 -19.11 15.37 -19.85
CA ARG A 188 -19.15 16.64 -19.13
C ARG A 188 -17.97 17.55 -19.48
N LEU A 189 -16.76 16.99 -19.61
CA LEU A 189 -15.57 17.76 -19.98
C LEU A 189 -15.59 18.20 -21.46
N LYS A 190 -16.13 17.37 -22.37
CA LYS A 190 -16.32 17.73 -23.80
C LYS A 190 -17.34 18.85 -23.96
N LEU A 191 -18.41 18.86 -23.18
CA LEU A 191 -19.40 19.94 -23.16
C LEU A 191 -18.83 21.28 -22.63
N HIS A 192 -17.72 21.26 -21.90
CA HIS A 192 -17.16 22.45 -21.24
C HIS A 192 -15.90 23.01 -21.88
N LEU A 193 -15.03 22.19 -22.46
CA LEU A 193 -13.72 22.64 -22.98
C LEU A 193 -13.66 22.79 -24.49
N TYR A 194 -14.54 22.14 -25.26
CA TYR A 194 -14.50 22.20 -26.72
C TYR A 194 -15.89 22.21 -27.33
N GLY A 195 -16.37 23.43 -27.61
CA GLY A 195 -17.23 23.63 -28.77
C GLY A 195 -16.42 23.27 -30.01
N ASP A 196 -16.74 22.10 -30.56
CA ASP A 196 -16.34 21.63 -31.88
C ASP A 196 -14.86 21.23 -32.07
N THR A 197 -14.58 19.92 -32.03
CA THR A 197 -14.08 19.18 -33.20
C THR A 197 -13.81 17.70 -32.88
N ASP A 198 -13.82 16.96 -33.98
CA ASP A 198 -14.05 15.55 -34.16
C ASP A 198 -12.99 14.57 -33.61
N SER A 199 -13.46 13.31 -33.52
CA SER A 199 -12.75 12.02 -33.52
C SER A 199 -11.22 12.04 -33.41
N THR A 200 -10.60 11.36 -32.44
CA THR A 200 -10.28 9.92 -32.50
C THR A 200 -9.34 9.70 -31.31
N ILE A 201 -9.53 8.66 -30.47
CA ILE A 201 -8.47 7.95 -29.72
C ILE A 201 -9.20 6.83 -28.97
N SER A 202 -9.25 5.66 -29.58
CA SER A 202 -9.40 4.38 -28.89
C SER A 202 -8.06 3.65 -29.01
N SER A 203 -7.66 3.00 -27.92
CA SER A 203 -6.43 2.22 -27.75
C SER A 203 -5.11 3.01 -27.84
N ILE A 204 -4.62 3.49 -26.68
CA ILE A 204 -3.21 3.36 -26.23
C ILE A 204 -3.17 3.60 -24.70
N LYS A 205 -2.79 2.53 -23.99
CA LYS A 205 -1.84 2.40 -22.86
C LYS A 205 -1.93 3.35 -21.65
N LYS A 206 -2.02 2.68 -20.50
CA LYS A 206 -1.78 3.13 -19.11
C LYS A 206 -0.49 3.95 -18.91
N ASP A 207 0.49 3.84 -19.81
CA ASP A 207 1.77 4.58 -19.78
C ASP A 207 1.73 5.98 -20.41
N GLN A 208 0.69 6.33 -21.17
CA GLN A 208 0.64 7.66 -21.83
C GLN A 208 0.28 8.82 -20.90
N ASN A 209 -0.30 8.59 -19.72
CA ASN A 209 -0.86 9.69 -18.93
C ASN A 209 0.15 10.29 -17.96
N ILE A 210 1.03 9.46 -17.38
CA ILE A 210 2.18 9.98 -16.65
C ILE A 210 3.19 10.62 -17.61
N TYR A 211 3.31 10.07 -18.83
CA TYR A 211 4.08 10.69 -19.89
C TYR A 211 3.49 12.04 -20.29
N LYS A 212 2.16 12.18 -20.42
CA LYS A 212 1.51 13.48 -20.66
C LYS A 212 1.79 14.49 -19.55
N LEU A 213 1.79 14.05 -18.29
CA LEU A 213 2.23 14.90 -17.18
C LEU A 213 3.70 15.30 -17.38
N PHE A 214 4.60 14.36 -17.66
CA PHE A 214 6.02 14.65 -17.86
C PHE A 214 6.26 15.60 -19.03
N THR A 215 5.61 15.38 -20.17
CA THR A 215 5.63 16.25 -21.34
C THR A 215 5.06 17.63 -21.01
N PHE A 216 3.94 17.71 -20.27
CA PHE A 216 3.42 19.00 -19.83
C PHE A 216 4.41 19.75 -18.92
N LEU A 217 5.00 19.05 -17.95
CA LEU A 217 6.01 19.64 -17.07
C LEU A 217 7.25 20.10 -17.85
N GLU A 218 7.66 19.35 -18.87
CA GLU A 218 8.80 19.70 -19.73
C GLU A 218 8.48 20.89 -20.66
N ASP A 219 7.40 20.79 -21.43
CA ASP A 219 7.06 21.73 -22.50
C ASP A 219 6.46 23.04 -21.97
N SER A 220 5.63 22.97 -20.91
CA SER A 220 4.82 24.11 -20.45
C SER A 220 5.37 24.79 -19.20
N ILE A 221 6.06 24.04 -18.33
CA ILE A 221 6.65 24.59 -17.10
C ILE A 221 8.16 24.70 -17.24
N GLY A 222 8.82 23.72 -17.84
CA GLY A 222 10.27 23.64 -17.92
C GLY A 222 10.91 23.16 -16.61
N TYR A 223 11.99 22.40 -16.72
CA TYR A 223 12.71 21.83 -15.57
C TYR A 223 13.55 22.83 -14.78
N ASP A 224 13.68 24.05 -15.29
CA ASP A 224 14.28 25.17 -14.56
C ASP A 224 13.37 25.69 -13.45
N ASN A 225 12.09 25.33 -13.39
CA ASN A 225 11.24 25.68 -12.26
C ASN A 225 11.40 24.68 -11.11
N VAL A 226 11.32 25.18 -9.88
CA VAL A 226 11.25 24.32 -8.69
C VAL A 226 9.79 23.97 -8.45
N ILE A 227 9.51 22.68 -8.28
CA ILE A 227 8.15 22.14 -8.20
C ILE A 227 7.95 21.45 -6.86
N LEU A 228 6.86 21.76 -6.16
CA LEU A 228 6.46 21.03 -4.97
C LEU A 228 5.74 19.74 -5.40
N ASN A 229 6.36 18.59 -5.14
CA ASN A 229 5.81 17.29 -5.46
C ASN A 229 5.12 16.69 -4.23
N ASN A 230 3.79 16.63 -4.25
CA ASN A 230 2.99 15.97 -3.22
C ASN A 230 2.98 14.45 -3.46
N ASN A 231 4.04 13.77 -3.00
CA ASN A 231 4.15 12.32 -2.94
C ASN A 231 3.90 11.56 -4.26
N ILE A 232 4.43 12.05 -5.38
CA ILE A 232 4.44 11.30 -6.66
C ILE A 232 5.88 10.84 -6.92
N PRO A 233 6.28 9.62 -6.49
CA PRO A 233 7.68 9.18 -6.56
C PRO A 233 8.24 9.13 -7.98
N SER A 234 7.39 8.84 -8.96
CA SER A 234 7.76 8.73 -10.36
C SER A 234 8.38 10.00 -10.94
N LEU A 235 8.04 11.19 -10.44
CA LEU A 235 8.68 12.43 -10.90
C LEU A 235 10.19 12.42 -10.61
N TYR A 236 10.60 12.01 -9.41
CA TYR A 236 12.02 11.96 -9.05
C TYR A 236 12.84 10.99 -9.89
N TYR A 237 12.24 9.88 -10.30
CA TYR A 237 12.96 8.82 -11.00
C TYR A 237 12.99 9.02 -12.52
N TYR A 238 12.05 9.78 -13.08
CA TYR A 238 11.80 9.78 -14.53
C TYR A 238 11.84 11.16 -15.19
N THR A 239 12.07 12.24 -14.44
CA THR A 239 12.22 13.58 -15.01
C THR A 239 13.50 14.25 -14.48
N ALA A 240 13.98 15.27 -15.20
CA ALA A 240 15.14 16.06 -14.79
C ALA A 240 14.77 17.31 -13.95
N GLY A 241 13.51 17.42 -13.53
CA GLY A 241 13.01 18.59 -12.81
C GLY A 241 13.60 18.75 -11.41
N ARG A 242 13.55 19.99 -10.91
CA ARG A 242 13.91 20.31 -9.53
C ARG A 242 12.67 20.20 -8.65
N TYR A 243 12.68 19.28 -7.69
CA TYR A 243 11.52 18.99 -6.86
C TYR A 243 11.81 19.14 -5.36
N HIS A 244 10.86 19.74 -4.65
CA HIS A 244 10.74 19.58 -3.21
C HIS A 244 9.71 18.50 -2.90
N TYR A 245 10.05 17.58 -1.99
CA TYR A 245 9.15 16.49 -1.64
C TYR A 245 8.27 16.89 -0.48
N TYR A 246 6.97 16.75 -0.67
CA TYR A 246 5.97 16.99 0.35
C TYR A 246 5.01 15.80 0.44
N TRP A 247 4.56 15.50 1.65
CA TRP A 247 3.48 14.56 1.89
C TRP A 247 2.41 15.25 2.72
N CYS A 248 1.31 15.62 2.07
CA CYS A 248 0.17 16.27 2.71
C CYS A 248 -0.44 15.46 3.86
N GLY A 249 -0.43 14.13 3.78
CA GLY A 249 -1.07 13.27 4.78
C GLY A 249 -0.49 13.42 6.19
N ASP A 250 0.80 13.73 6.31
CA ASP A 250 1.44 14.00 7.60
C ASP A 250 1.87 15.47 7.73
N ASP A 251 1.51 16.33 6.77
CA ASP A 251 2.04 17.70 6.62
C ASP A 251 3.57 17.74 6.73
N LEU A 252 4.30 16.95 5.93
CA LEU A 252 5.76 16.89 6.01
C LEU A 252 6.42 17.31 4.71
N LEU A 253 7.17 18.42 4.76
CA LEU A 253 8.09 18.86 3.73
C LEU A 253 9.50 18.32 4.03
N PHE A 254 10.13 17.72 3.03
CA PHE A 254 11.44 17.10 3.15
C PHE A 254 12.48 17.97 2.46
N LEU A 255 13.28 18.64 3.27
CA LEU A 255 14.38 19.50 2.87
C LEU A 255 15.72 18.83 3.15
N LYS A 256 16.81 19.46 2.70
CA LYS A 256 18.17 18.96 2.95
C LYS A 256 18.49 18.96 4.45
N GLU A 257 17.93 19.92 5.18
CA GLU A 257 18.13 20.13 6.61
C GLU A 257 17.29 19.17 7.47
N GLY A 258 16.30 18.51 6.87
CA GLY A 258 15.44 17.56 7.57
C GLY A 258 13.97 17.67 7.15
N LYS A 259 13.09 17.16 8.02
CA LYS A 259 11.64 17.22 7.82
C LYS A 259 11.07 18.40 8.59
N VAL A 260 10.25 19.21 7.95
CA VAL A 260 9.58 20.36 8.57
C VAL A 260 8.09 20.32 8.23
N PRO A 261 7.21 20.68 9.18
CA PRO A 261 5.82 20.88 8.84
C PRO A 261 5.65 22.07 7.90
N LEU A 262 4.77 21.93 6.91
CA LEU A 262 4.52 22.99 5.94
C LEU A 262 3.38 23.90 6.39
N LEU A 263 2.28 23.32 6.87
CA LEU A 263 1.05 24.01 7.27
C LEU A 263 0.97 24.23 8.78
N GLU A 264 1.49 23.31 9.59
CA GLU A 264 1.37 23.36 11.05
C GLU A 264 1.91 24.68 11.63
N ASN A 265 1.06 25.39 12.38
CA ASN A 265 1.37 26.68 12.99
C ASN A 265 1.71 27.80 11.99
N ARG A 266 1.22 27.72 10.74
CA ARG A 266 1.37 28.77 9.73
C ARG A 266 0.03 29.13 9.12
N GLU A 267 -0.18 30.42 8.89
CA GLU A 267 -1.30 30.88 8.08
C GLU A 267 -1.03 30.58 6.59
N PHE A 268 -2.07 30.34 5.80
CA PHE A 268 -1.90 29.97 4.37
C PHE A 268 -1.12 31.01 3.55
N GLU A 269 -1.18 32.29 3.91
CA GLU A 269 -0.36 33.32 3.27
C GLU A 269 1.15 33.14 3.57
N GLU A 270 1.49 32.74 4.79
CA GLU A 270 2.87 32.44 5.18
C GLU A 270 3.38 31.20 4.46
N VAL A 271 2.51 30.20 4.29
CA VAL A 271 2.81 28.98 3.51
C VAL A 271 3.07 29.34 2.04
N TYR A 272 2.21 30.16 1.42
CA TYR A 272 2.39 30.64 0.05
C TYR A 272 3.72 31.37 -0.12
N LYS A 273 4.01 32.37 0.73
CA LYS A 273 5.26 33.13 0.70
C LYS A 273 6.47 32.24 0.94
N TYR A 274 6.37 31.27 1.84
CA TYR A 274 7.45 30.32 2.07
C TYR A 274 7.73 29.46 0.83
N LEU A 275 6.70 28.91 0.19
CA LEU A 275 6.86 28.12 -1.03
C LEU A 275 7.42 28.97 -2.18
N VAL A 276 6.82 30.12 -2.46
CA VAL A 276 7.17 30.96 -3.61
C VAL A 276 8.47 31.72 -3.36
N ASP A 277 8.57 32.48 -2.28
CA ASP A 277 9.68 33.40 -2.06
C ASP A 277 10.93 32.70 -1.50
N SER A 278 10.75 31.70 -0.63
CA SER A 278 11.88 31.03 0.03
C SER A 278 12.36 29.80 -0.73
N LEU A 279 11.45 29.00 -1.29
CA LEU A 279 11.80 27.77 -2.01
C LEU A 279 11.79 27.93 -3.54
N GLY A 280 11.27 29.04 -4.08
CA GLY A 280 11.12 29.23 -5.53
C GLY A 280 10.08 28.29 -6.15
N CYS A 281 9.18 27.73 -5.35
CA CYS A 281 8.14 26.81 -5.79
C CYS A 281 6.92 27.58 -6.28
N HIS A 282 6.79 27.70 -7.61
CA HIS A 282 5.61 28.29 -8.25
C HIS A 282 4.58 27.26 -8.69
N PHE A 283 4.93 25.97 -8.67
CA PHE A 283 4.05 24.90 -9.12
C PHE A 283 3.98 23.77 -8.10
N ILE A 284 2.81 23.16 -8.00
CA ILE A 284 2.56 21.98 -7.18
C ILE A 284 2.07 20.88 -8.11
N VAL A 285 2.63 19.67 -7.97
CA VAL A 285 2.10 18.48 -8.63
C VAL A 285 1.58 17.53 -7.57
N SER A 286 0.32 17.15 -7.70
CA SER A 286 -0.39 16.29 -6.74
C SER A 286 -1.23 15.24 -7.44
N ASP A 287 -1.60 14.19 -6.71
CA ASP A 287 -2.73 13.33 -7.06
C ASP A 287 -3.95 13.86 -6.32
N TYR A 288 -5.07 14.02 -7.00
CA TYR A 288 -6.33 14.50 -6.41
C TYR A 288 -6.72 13.71 -5.16
N ASN A 289 -6.47 12.39 -5.16
CA ASN A 289 -6.76 11.57 -3.98
C ASN A 289 -5.87 11.94 -2.79
N TYR A 290 -4.67 12.49 -3.04
CA TYR A 290 -3.78 12.94 -1.99
C TYR A 290 -4.23 14.26 -1.41
N ASP A 291 -4.74 15.16 -2.24
CA ASP A 291 -5.24 16.45 -1.75
C ASP A 291 -6.34 16.28 -0.69
N MET A 292 -7.14 15.21 -0.80
CA MET A 292 -8.19 14.87 0.17
C MET A 292 -7.68 14.29 1.50
N TYR A 293 -6.39 13.93 1.65
CA TYR A 293 -5.88 13.40 2.92
C TYR A 293 -5.78 14.45 4.02
N ASN A 294 -5.64 15.72 3.66
CA ASN A 294 -5.45 16.82 4.60
C ASN A 294 -6.30 18.02 4.18
N GLN A 295 -7.32 18.33 4.98
CA GLN A 295 -8.28 19.39 4.65
C GLN A 295 -7.62 20.78 4.61
N ASP A 296 -6.62 21.04 5.44
CA ASP A 296 -5.90 22.32 5.43
C ASP A 296 -5.07 22.48 4.17
N TRP A 297 -4.45 21.40 3.71
CA TRP A 297 -3.79 21.36 2.40
C TRP A 297 -4.77 21.62 1.26
N LEU A 298 -5.93 20.95 1.26
CA LEU A 298 -6.98 21.16 0.27
C LEU A 298 -7.45 22.63 0.25
N ASN A 299 -7.68 23.21 1.42
CA ASN A 299 -8.08 24.60 1.57
C ASN A 299 -6.98 25.57 1.07
N PHE A 300 -5.71 25.24 1.31
CA PHE A 300 -4.56 25.99 0.82
C PHE A 300 -4.52 25.99 -0.71
N VAL A 301 -4.55 24.82 -1.36
CA VAL A 301 -4.49 24.74 -2.84
C VAL A 301 -5.73 25.34 -3.50
N ASN A 302 -6.90 25.28 -2.87
CA ASN A 302 -8.10 25.95 -3.38
C ASN A 302 -8.01 27.49 -3.31
N ARG A 303 -7.26 28.01 -2.34
CA ARG A 303 -7.11 29.44 -2.15
C ARG A 303 -6.00 30.04 -3.02
N TYR A 304 -4.87 29.36 -3.11
CA TYR A 304 -3.66 29.86 -3.76
C TYR A 304 -3.27 29.13 -5.05
N GLY A 305 -3.93 28.02 -5.40
CA GLY A 305 -3.63 27.23 -6.58
C GLY A 305 -4.59 27.51 -7.74
N ARG A 306 -4.03 27.74 -8.93
CA ARG A 306 -4.74 27.71 -10.21
C ARG A 306 -4.41 26.42 -10.94
N ILE A 307 -5.42 25.65 -11.35
CA ILE A 307 -5.19 24.41 -12.10
C ILE A 307 -4.65 24.76 -13.49
N ARG A 308 -3.45 24.25 -13.80
CA ARG A 308 -2.82 24.39 -15.14
C ARG A 308 -2.88 23.12 -15.95
N PHE A 309 -3.01 21.97 -15.28
CA PHE A 309 -3.15 20.69 -15.92
C PHE A 309 -3.94 19.75 -15.01
N PHE A 310 -4.85 18.99 -15.61
CA PHE A 310 -5.56 17.92 -14.97
C PHE A 310 -5.51 16.69 -15.87
N SER A 311 -4.94 15.60 -15.37
CA SER A 311 -4.88 14.34 -16.11
C SER A 311 -6.12 13.50 -15.87
N ARG A 312 -6.39 12.57 -16.79
CA ARG A 312 -7.42 11.53 -16.65
C ARG A 312 -7.21 10.55 -15.48
N TYR A 313 -6.07 10.67 -14.78
CA TYR A 313 -5.62 9.79 -13.69
C TYR A 313 -5.36 10.59 -12.43
N ASN A 314 -6.13 11.66 -12.23
CA ASN A 314 -6.13 12.45 -11.01
C ASN A 314 -4.84 13.22 -10.73
N PHE A 315 -3.81 13.17 -11.59
CA PHE A 315 -2.70 14.12 -11.45
C PHE A 315 -3.16 15.54 -11.77
N ILE A 316 -2.89 16.45 -10.84
CA ILE A 316 -3.19 17.88 -10.94
C ILE A 316 -1.88 18.64 -10.85
N VAL A 317 -1.71 19.63 -11.72
CA VAL A 317 -0.67 20.64 -11.58
C VAL A 317 -1.33 21.96 -11.23
N TYR A 318 -1.02 22.45 -10.05
CA TYR A 318 -1.39 23.79 -9.60
C TYR A 318 -0.25 24.75 -9.89
N GLU A 319 -0.58 25.95 -10.34
CA GLU A 319 0.28 27.12 -10.29
C GLU A 319 -0.11 27.96 -9.09
N LEU A 320 0.86 28.32 -8.26
CA LEU A 320 0.65 29.15 -7.09
C LEU A 320 0.54 30.61 -7.51
N ILE A 321 -0.63 31.20 -7.27
CA ILE A 321 -0.96 32.60 -7.53
C ILE A 321 -1.37 33.31 -6.24
N GLU A 322 -1.21 34.63 -6.18
CA GLU A 322 -1.67 35.38 -5.00
C GLU A 322 -3.19 35.27 -4.85
N ALA A 323 -3.68 35.15 -3.62
CA ALA A 323 -5.11 34.91 -3.34
C ALA A 323 -6.09 35.99 -3.87
N LYS A 324 -5.58 37.18 -4.24
CA LYS A 324 -6.38 38.24 -4.86
C LYS A 324 -6.66 37.98 -6.34
N GLU A 325 -5.90 37.09 -6.95
CA GLU A 325 -5.96 36.77 -8.38
C GLU A 325 -6.79 35.51 -8.68
N THR A 326 -7.17 34.73 -7.65
CA THR A 326 -8.03 33.55 -7.83
C THR A 326 -9.45 34.01 -8.17
N THR A 327 -9.90 33.71 -9.39
CA THR A 327 -11.25 34.08 -9.84
C THR A 327 -12.29 33.13 -9.25
N GLU A 328 -13.56 33.57 -9.18
CA GLU A 328 -14.68 32.70 -8.79
C GLU A 328 -14.80 31.48 -9.73
N TYR A 329 -14.42 31.65 -10.99
CA TYR A 329 -14.33 30.59 -12.01
C TYR A 329 -13.31 29.50 -11.65
N ASP A 330 -12.13 29.88 -11.14
CA ASP A 330 -11.12 28.90 -10.70
C ASP A 330 -11.62 28.05 -9.52
N ARG A 331 -12.46 28.65 -8.65
CA ARG A 331 -13.08 27.94 -7.53
C ARG A 331 -14.21 27.03 -7.98
N GLU A 332 -15.09 27.50 -8.88
CA GLU A 332 -16.17 26.68 -9.44
C GLU A 332 -15.65 25.49 -10.23
N MET A 333 -14.55 25.64 -10.98
CA MET A 333 -13.92 24.52 -11.68
C MET A 333 -13.48 23.43 -10.69
N TYR A 334 -12.94 23.80 -9.54
CA TYR A 334 -12.56 22.85 -8.50
C TYR A 334 -13.78 22.16 -7.88
N PHE A 335 -14.82 22.93 -7.53
CA PHE A 335 -16.05 22.37 -6.94
C PHE A 335 -16.81 21.44 -7.89
N ASN A 336 -16.77 21.69 -9.19
CA ASN A 336 -17.41 20.83 -10.19
C ASN A 336 -16.62 19.54 -10.51
N LEU A 337 -15.38 19.42 -10.01
CA LEU A 337 -14.58 18.20 -10.06
C LEU A 337 -14.84 17.25 -8.87
N ILE A 338 -15.45 17.75 -7.78
CA ILE A 338 -15.96 16.98 -6.63
C ILE A 338 -17.35 16.45 -6.95
#